data_AF-A0A916PCF6-F1
#
_entry.id   AF-A0A916PCF6-F1
#
_cell.length_a   1.000
_cell.length_b   1.000
_cell.length_c   1.000
_cell.angle_alpha   90.00
_cell.angle_beta   90.00
_cell.angle_gamma   90.00
#
_symmetry.space_group_name_H-M   'P 1'
#
loop_
_entity.id
_entity.type
_entity.pdbx_description
1 polymer ?
#
loop_
_entity_poly.entity_id
_entity_poly.type
_entity_poly.pdbx_seq_one_letter_code
_entity_poly.pdbx_strand_id
1 'polypeptide(L)'
;PGRIAAQVVTGIGFIGAGTIIQSKGTITGLTTAATIFVVASIGLAIGSNQIILATVFTAFVLVTLTFLANIEKSLLGKCHFTTLQLEIFDEKGKGRLQEDASDWV
;
A
#
# COMPACT_ATOMS: atom_id res chain seq x y z
N PRO A 1 -11.53 25.92 -11.36
CA PRO A 1 -11.46 24.54 -11.91
C PRO A 1 -10.53 23.54 -11.16
N GLY A 2 -9.55 23.96 -10.34
CA GLY A 2 -8.62 23.03 -9.68
C GLY A 2 -9.06 22.40 -8.34
N ARG A 3 -10.13 22.90 -7.70
CA ARG A 3 -10.55 22.45 -6.35
C ARG A 3 -10.99 20.98 -6.30
N ILE A 4 -11.68 20.50 -7.34
CA ILE A 4 -12.14 19.11 -7.40
C ILE A 4 -10.96 18.15 -7.51
N ALA A 5 -9.96 18.47 -8.34
CA ALA A 5 -8.73 17.69 -8.44
C ALA A 5 -7.97 17.64 -7.09
N ALA A 6 -7.86 18.78 -6.39
CA ALA A 6 -7.20 18.83 -5.09
C ALA A 6 -7.90 17.96 -4.02
N GLN A 7 -9.23 17.94 -4.02
CA GLN A 7 -10.00 17.09 -3.10
C GLN A 7 -9.82 15.60 -3.40
N VAL A 8 -9.82 15.23 -4.68
CA VAL A 8 -9.62 13.84 -5.11
C VAL A 8 -8.22 13.36 -4.71
N VAL A 9 -7.16 14.13 -5.01
CA VAL A 9 -5.78 13.79 -4.64
C VAL A 9 -5.62 13.59 -3.14
N THR A 10 -6.28 14.43 -2.33
CA THR A 10 -6.26 14.30 -0.86
C THR A 10 -6.92 12.99 -0.40
N GLY A 11 -8.07 12.63 -0.98
CA GLY A 11 -8.77 11.38 -0.64
C GLY A 11 -7.99 10.12 -1.04
N ILE A 12 -7.37 10.12 -2.22
CA ILE A 12 -6.55 8.99 -2.68
C ILE A 12 -5.31 8.82 -1.81
N GLY A 13 -4.67 9.93 -1.38
CA GLY A 13 -3.53 9.90 -0.48
C GLY A 13 -3.85 9.23 0.86
N PHE A 14 -5.05 9.46 1.40
CA PHE A 14 -5.51 8.79 2.61
C PHE A 14 -5.67 7.27 2.41
N ILE A 15 -6.23 6.84 1.28
CA ILE A 15 -6.38 5.40 0.95
C ILE A 15 -5.00 4.75 0.76
N GLY A 16 -4.09 5.44 0.06
CA GLY A 16 -2.72 4.98 -0.14
C GLY A 16 -1.96 4.81 1.17
N ALA A 17 -2.07 5.78 2.09
CA ALA A 17 -1.49 5.67 3.43
C ALA A 17 -2.06 4.49 4.22
N GLY A 18 -3.38 4.23 4.10
CA GLY A 18 -4.03 3.09 4.74
C GLY A 18 -3.57 1.72 4.23
N THR A 19 -3.04 1.64 3.00
CA THR A 19 -2.48 0.39 2.46
C THR A 19 -1.04 0.08 2.92
N ILE A 20 -0.37 1.02 3.59
CA ILE A 20 0.97 0.80 4.13
C ILE A 20 0.84 0.20 5.53
N ILE A 21 1.31 -1.04 5.70
CA ILE A 21 1.23 -1.77 6.98
C ILE A 21 2.65 -1.99 7.49
N GLN A 22 2.89 -1.60 8.74
CA GLN A 22 4.15 -1.83 9.43
C GLN A 22 3.98 -2.92 10.49
N SER A 23 4.76 -4.00 10.40
CA SER A 23 4.79 -5.06 11.40
C SER A 23 6.22 -5.38 11.79
N LYS A 24 6.55 -5.29 13.10
CA LYS A 24 7.85 -5.65 13.71
C LYS A 24 9.09 -5.34 12.84
N GLY A 25 9.20 -4.11 12.33
CA GLY A 25 10.35 -3.63 11.56
C GLY A 25 10.31 -3.88 10.04
N THR A 26 9.26 -4.55 9.54
CA THR A 26 9.04 -4.77 8.11
C THR A 26 7.88 -3.91 7.61
N ILE A 27 8.12 -3.09 6.57
CA ILE A 27 7.10 -2.28 5.91
C ILE A 27 6.59 -3.04 4.69
N THR A 28 5.28 -3.32 4.65
CA THR A 28 4.61 -4.00 3.54
C THR A 28 3.59 -3.05 2.91
N GLY A 29 3.35 -3.19 1.59
CA GLY A 29 2.30 -2.44 0.89
C GLY A 29 2.73 -1.09 0.30
N LEU A 30 4.03 -0.74 0.32
CA LEU A 30 4.58 0.47 -0.31
C LEU A 30 4.24 0.54 -1.81
N THR A 31 4.47 -0.55 -2.55
CA THR A 31 4.19 -0.60 -3.99
C THR A 31 2.69 -0.49 -4.28
N THR A 32 1.83 -1.10 -3.45
CA THR A 32 0.37 -0.99 -3.57
C THR A 32 -0.10 0.45 -3.36
N ALA A 33 0.41 1.13 -2.33
CA ALA A 33 0.11 2.54 -2.08
C ALA A 33 0.49 3.43 -3.27
N ALA A 34 1.68 3.22 -3.84
CA ALA A 34 2.15 3.96 -5.02
C ALA A 34 1.27 3.70 -6.24
N THR A 35 0.88 2.44 -6.52
CA THR A 35 0.04 2.11 -7.68
C THR A 35 -1.32 2.80 -7.64
N ILE A 36 -1.99 2.82 -6.49
CA ILE A 36 -3.30 3.45 -6.32
C ILE A 36 -3.22 4.96 -6.60
N PHE A 37 -2.18 5.62 -6.07
CA PHE A 37 -1.96 7.05 -6.31
C PHE A 37 -1.78 7.37 -7.80
N VAL A 38 -1.00 6.54 -8.48
CA VAL A 38 -0.69 6.76 -9.90
C VAL A 38 -1.89 6.48 -10.80
N VAL A 39 -2.63 5.39 -10.57
CA VAL A 39 -3.84 5.05 -11.33
C VAL A 39 -4.88 6.18 -11.23
N ALA A 40 -5.05 6.73 -10.03
CA ALA A 40 -5.98 7.82 -9.83
C ALA A 40 -5.51 9.15 -10.46
N SER A 41 -4.20 9.41 -10.46
CA SER A 41 -3.61 10.54 -11.18
C SER A 41 -3.84 10.45 -12.69
N ILE A 42 -3.72 9.25 -13.26
CA ILE A 42 -4.06 8.97 -14.66
C ILE A 42 -5.55 9.22 -14.93
N GLY A 43 -6.43 8.75 -14.06
CA GLY A 43 -7.87 9.00 -14.16
C GLY A 43 -8.23 10.48 -14.18
N LEU A 44 -7.57 11.30 -13.36
CA LEU A 44 -7.73 12.76 -13.37
C LEU A 44 -7.22 13.40 -14.67
N ALA A 45 -6.09 12.92 -15.21
CA ALA A 45 -5.56 13.40 -16.48
C ALA A 45 -6.55 13.12 -17.63
N ILE A 46 -7.12 11.91 -17.70
CA ILE A 46 -8.13 11.54 -18.69
C ILE A 46 -9.39 12.40 -18.52
N GLY A 47 -9.86 12.59 -17.27
CA GLY A 47 -11.03 13.41 -16.97
C GLY A 47 -10.89 14.89 -17.33
N SER A 48 -9.66 15.39 -17.53
CA SER A 48 -9.39 16.76 -17.95
C SER A 48 -9.35 16.98 -19.47
N ASN A 49 -9.79 15.99 -20.28
CA ASN A 49 -9.78 16.01 -21.76
C ASN A 49 -8.36 16.06 -22.39
N GLN A 50 -7.32 15.74 -21.61
CA GLN A 50 -5.92 15.71 -22.06
C GLN A 50 -5.47 14.28 -22.39
N ILE A 51 -6.16 13.64 -23.33
CA ILE A 51 -5.98 12.20 -23.63
C ILE A 51 -4.57 11.88 -24.18
N ILE A 52 -3.99 12.80 -24.95
CA ILE A 52 -2.64 12.64 -25.51
C ILE A 52 -1.60 12.61 -24.37
N LEU A 53 -1.64 13.58 -23.46
CA LEU A 53 -0.76 13.59 -22.28
C LEU A 53 -1.03 12.39 -21.37
N ALA A 54 -2.30 12.04 -21.14
CA ALA A 54 -2.67 10.92 -20.28
C ALA A 54 -2.13 9.59 -20.82
N THR A 55 -2.16 9.38 -22.14
CA THR A 55 -1.64 8.17 -22.77
C THR A 55 -0.13 8.06 -22.63
N VAL A 56 0.61 9.14 -22.93
CA VAL A 56 2.07 9.19 -22.76
C VAL A 56 2.46 8.96 -21.29
N PHE A 57 1.74 9.60 -20.37
CA PHE A 57 1.98 9.45 -18.94
C PHE A 57 1.70 8.03 -18.45
N THR A 58 0.61 7.41 -18.90
CA THR A 58 0.27 6.02 -18.59
C THR A 58 1.33 5.05 -19.11
N ALA A 59 1.82 5.25 -20.34
CA ALA A 59 2.89 4.44 -20.90
C ALA A 59 4.19 4.60 -20.09
N PHE A 60 4.57 5.83 -19.74
CA PHE A 60 5.76 6.11 -18.92
C PHE A 60 5.68 5.47 -17.53
N VAL A 61 4.51 5.58 -16.90
CA VAL A 61 4.21 4.95 -15.61
C VAL A 61 4.31 3.44 -15.70
N LEU A 62 3.67 2.81 -16.70
CA LEU A 62 3.70 1.36 -16.88
C LEU A 62 5.12 0.86 -17.12
N VAL A 63 5.92 1.58 -17.91
CA VAL A 63 7.35 1.28 -18.10
C VAL A 63 8.07 1.36 -16.76
N THR A 64 7.87 2.41 -15.97
CA THR A 64 8.52 2.58 -14.67
C THR A 64 8.14 1.46 -13.69
N LEU A 65 6.86 1.13 -13.57
CA LEU A 65 6.36 0.05 -12.70
C LEU A 65 6.85 -1.32 -13.15
N THR A 66 6.82 -1.59 -14.45
CA THR A 66 7.31 -2.86 -15.01
C THR A 66 8.81 -2.97 -14.82
N PHE A 67 9.55 -1.89 -15.04
CA PHE A 67 10.99 -1.86 -14.84
C PHE A 67 11.35 -2.05 -13.37
N LEU A 68 10.60 -1.44 -12.45
CA LEU A 68 10.78 -1.63 -11.01
C LEU A 68 10.49 -3.08 -10.60
N ALA A 69 9.38 -3.67 -11.08
CA ALA A 69 9.05 -5.07 -10.82
C ALA A 69 10.05 -6.06 -11.45
N ASN A 70 10.60 -5.72 -12.61
CA ASN A 70 11.58 -6.55 -13.30
C ASN A 70 12.97 -6.42 -12.65
N ILE A 71 13.34 -5.22 -12.20
CA ILE A 71 14.51 -4.97 -11.34
C ILE A 71 14.35 -5.72 -10.03
N GLU A 72 13.17 -5.66 -9.41
CA GLU A 72 12.86 -6.39 -8.19
C GLU A 72 13.07 -7.89 -8.43
N LYS A 73 12.50 -8.49 -9.48
CA LYS A 73 12.76 -9.89 -9.85
C LYS A 73 14.23 -10.20 -10.14
N SER A 74 14.93 -9.30 -10.82
CA SER A 74 16.34 -9.49 -11.21
C SER A 74 17.30 -9.35 -10.02
N LEU A 75 16.98 -8.50 -9.04
CA LEU A 75 17.72 -8.33 -7.78
C LEU A 75 17.34 -9.37 -6.72
N LEU A 76 16.06 -9.77 -6.65
CA LEU A 76 15.55 -10.78 -5.71
C LEU A 76 15.71 -12.22 -6.19
N GLY A 77 16.47 -12.47 -7.27
CA GLY A 77 17.01 -13.79 -7.59
C GLY A 77 17.90 -14.42 -6.49
N LYS A 78 18.15 -13.73 -5.36
CA LYS A 78 18.82 -14.27 -4.16
C LYS A 78 18.19 -13.93 -2.81
N CYS A 79 17.23 -13.01 -2.71
CA CYS A 79 16.64 -12.69 -1.41
C CYS A 79 15.37 -13.51 -1.20
N HIS A 80 15.61 -14.76 -0.83
CA HIS A 80 14.68 -15.55 -0.04
C HIS A 80 14.24 -14.68 1.14
N PHE A 81 13.03 -14.13 1.06
CA PHE A 81 12.38 -13.41 2.13
C PHE A 81 12.00 -14.44 3.21
N THR A 82 13.02 -14.96 3.90
CA THR A 82 12.86 -15.67 5.16
C THR A 82 12.46 -14.62 6.18
N THR A 83 11.17 -14.29 6.18
CA THR A 83 10.54 -13.80 7.39
C THR A 83 10.65 -14.95 8.38
N LEU A 84 11.67 -14.88 9.24
CA LEU A 84 11.73 -15.62 10.49
C LEU A 84 10.51 -15.17 11.29
N GLN A 85 9.38 -15.81 11.01
CA GLN A 85 8.23 -15.85 11.89
C GLN A 85 8.76 -16.55 13.14
N LEU A 86 9.26 -15.78 14.09
CA LEU A 86 9.04 -16.09 15.49
C LEU A 86 7.53 -16.08 15.65
N GLU A 87 6.92 -17.22 15.32
CA GLU A 87 5.72 -17.72 15.95
C GLU A 87 6.07 -17.74 17.44
N ILE A 88 5.90 -16.58 18.07
CA ILE A 88 5.74 -16.54 19.51
C ILE A 88 4.46 -17.33 19.70
N PHE A 89 4.65 -18.62 20.03
CA PHE A 89 3.68 -19.41 20.76
C PHE A 89 3.27 -18.56 21.96
N ASP A 90 2.25 -17.72 21.79
CA ASP A 90 1.58 -17.05 22.88
C ASP A 90 0.70 -18.11 23.53
N GLU A 91 1.34 -18.93 24.37
CA GLU A 91 0.66 -19.85 25.25
C GLU A 91 0.35 -19.21 26.61
N LYS A 92 0.18 -17.87 26.74
CA LYS A 92 -0.33 -17.27 28.00
C LYS A 92 -1.15 -15.99 27.80
N GLY A 93 -2.22 -16.08 27.00
CA GLY A 93 -3.30 -15.09 26.95
C GLY A 93 -4.57 -15.46 27.75
N LYS A 94 -4.63 -16.63 28.40
CA LYS A 94 -5.82 -17.11 29.13
C LYS A 94 -5.68 -16.85 30.63
N GLY A 95 -5.84 -15.59 31.04
CA GLY A 95 -5.78 -15.24 32.46
C GLY A 95 -6.26 -13.84 32.84
N ARG A 96 -6.51 -12.93 31.89
CA ARG A 96 -6.93 -11.55 32.19
C ARG A 96 -8.36 -11.19 31.76
N LEU A 97 -9.10 -12.18 31.24
CA LEU A 97 -10.51 -12.06 30.83
C LEU A 97 -11.44 -12.87 31.75
N GLN A 98 -10.91 -13.32 32.90
CA GLN A 98 -11.64 -14.14 33.88
C GLN A 98 -11.76 -13.39 35.22
N GLU A 99 -10.94 -12.37 35.50
CA GLU A 99 -11.02 -11.56 36.73
C GLU A 99 -12.10 -10.46 36.63
N ASP A 100 -12.44 -10.01 35.42
CA ASP A 100 -13.45 -8.97 35.14
C ASP A 100 -14.89 -9.51 35.08
N ALA A 101 -15.06 -10.83 35.01
CA ALA A 101 -16.38 -11.47 35.01
C ALA A 101 -16.88 -11.89 36.41
N SER A 102 -16.01 -11.90 37.43
CA SER A 102 -16.38 -12.24 38.82
C SER A 102 -16.87 -11.04 39.65
N ASP A 103 -16.71 -9.81 39.15
CA ASP A 103 -17.18 -8.58 39.82
C ASP A 103 -18.66 -8.26 39.53
N TRP A 104 -19.35 -9.11 38.75
CA TRP A 104 -20.78 -8.99 38.43
C TRP A 104 -21.65 -10.09 39.08
N VAL A 105 -21.10 -10.89 40.01
CA VAL A 105 -21.83 -11.92 40.78
C VAL A 105 -21.80 -11.61 42.27
#